data_AF-A0A819JVH6-F1
#
_entry.id   AF-A0A819JVH6-F1
#
_cell.length_a   1.000
_cell.length_b   1.000
_cell.length_c   1.000
_cell.angle_alpha   90.00
_cell.angle_beta   90.00
_cell.angle_gamma   90.00
#
_symmetry.space_group_name_H-M   'P 1'
#
loop_
_entity.id
_entity.type
_entity.pdbx_description
1 polymer ?
#
loop_
_entity_poly.entity_id
_entity_poly.type
_entity_poly.pdbx_seq_one_letter_code
_entity_poly.pdbx_strand_id
1 'polypeptide(L)' 'MLKTNMTLAVLGISNNFIGDRGVQMLANTLTHHNNSLEELSLSGNSS' A
#
# COMPACT_ATOMS: atom_id res chain seq x y z
N MET A 1 -0.60 -8.71 7.40
CA MET A 1 0.37 -8.36 6.33
C MET A 1 -0.38 -8.28 5.01
N LEU A 2 -0.14 -7.25 4.18
CA LEU A 2 -0.81 -7.10 2.87
C LEU A 2 -0.49 -8.25 1.90
N LYS A 3 0.72 -8.82 2.00
CA LYS A 3 1.18 -9.95 1.19
C LYS A 3 0.27 -11.20 1.25
N THR A 4 -0.40 -11.43 2.37
CA THR A 4 -1.27 -12.61 2.57
C THR A 4 -2.72 -12.25 2.78
N ASN A 5 -3.03 -10.95 2.86
CA ASN A 5 -4.40 -10.49 3.03
C ASN A 5 -5.10 -10.52 1.66
N MET A 6 -6.16 -11.31 1.56
CA MET A 6 -6.97 -11.46 0.33
C MET A 6 -8.40 -10.96 0.52
N THR A 7 -8.67 -10.18 1.58
CA THR A 7 -10.01 -9.67 1.91
C THR A 7 -10.08 -8.16 2.00
N LEU A 8 -8.95 -7.49 2.21
CA LEU A 8 -8.89 -6.05 2.34
C LEU A 8 -9.06 -5.41 0.96
N ALA A 9 -10.15 -4.67 0.78
CA ALA A 9 -10.46 -3.93 -0.43
C ALA A 9 -9.97 -2.48 -0.40
N VAL A 10 -9.91 -1.85 0.78
CA VAL A 10 -9.54 -0.42 0.92
C VAL A 10 -8.42 -0.26 1.94
N LEU A 11 -7.38 0.48 1.57
CA LEU A 11 -6.26 0.83 2.45
C LEU A 11 -6.01 2.34 2.43
N GLY A 12 -6.27 3.00 3.55
CA GLY A 12 -5.97 4.42 3.76
C GLY A 12 -4.75 4.58 4.67
N ILE A 13 -3.65 5.10 4.11
CA ILE A 13 -2.40 5.36 4.86
C ILE A 13 -1.83 6.73 4.53
N SER A 14 -2.67 7.69 4.13
CA SER A 14 -2.26 9.07 3.87
C SER A 14 -1.58 9.73 5.08
N ASN A 15 -0.59 10.58 4.80
CA ASN A 15 0.16 11.38 5.78
C ASN A 15 0.93 10.58 6.84
N ASN A 16 1.50 9.43 6.48
CA ASN A 16 2.27 8.57 7.39
C ASN A 16 3.79 8.61 7.18
N PHE A 17 4.31 9.51 6.34
CA PHE A 17 5.75 9.69 6.11
C PHE A 17 6.52 8.38 5.85
N ILE A 18 5.91 7.43 5.14
CA ILE A 18 6.57 6.14 4.85
C ILE A 18 7.75 6.29 3.88
N GLY A 19 7.85 7.45 3.22
CA GLY A 19 8.92 7.83 2.30
C GLY A 19 8.93 7.01 1.01
N ASP A 20 9.80 7.43 0.08
CA ASP A 20 9.84 6.85 -1.28
C ASP A 20 10.11 5.34 -1.25
N ARG A 21 11.00 4.89 -0.34
CA ARG A 21 11.30 3.47 -0.16
C ARG A 21 10.09 2.68 0.35
N GLY A 22 9.32 3.26 1.28
CA GLY A 22 8.11 2.62 1.81
C GLY A 22 7.04 2.48 0.73
N VAL A 23 6.84 3.53 -0.07
CA VAL A 23 5.94 3.52 -1.24
C VAL A 23 6.38 2.46 -2.25
N GLN A 24 7.68 2.34 -2.55
CA GLN A 24 8.21 1.36 -3.49
C GLN A 24 8.00 -0.08 -2.99
N MET A 25 8.22 -0.35 -1.70
CA MET A 25 7.96 -1.66 -1.10
C MET A 25 6.47 -2.02 -1.10
N LEU A 26 5.61 -1.03 -0.85
CA LEU A 26 4.17 -1.21 -0.93
C LEU A 26 3.74 -1.55 -2.35
N ALA A 27 4.16 -0.76 -3.35
CA ALA A 27 3.88 -1.02 -4.75
C ALA A 27 4.31 -2.44 -5.17
N ASN A 28 5.54 -2.84 -4.82
CA ASN A 28 6.02 -4.18 -5.10
C ASN A 28 5.16 -5.28 -4.46
N THR A 29 4.71 -5.08 -3.22
CA THR A 29 3.84 -6.03 -2.52
C THR A 29 2.47 -6.13 -3.20
N LEU A 30 1.90 -5.00 -3.59
CA LEU A 30 0.59 -4.98 -4.25
C LEU A 30 0.66 -5.64 -5.63
N THR A 31 1.66 -5.31 -6.44
CA THR A 31 1.81 -5.89 -7.79
C THR A 31 2.03 -7.40 -7.80
N HIS A 32 2.74 -7.96 -6.80
CA HIS A 32 3.16 -9.37 -6.85
C HIS A 32 2.40 -10.29 -5.89
N HIS A 33 1.69 -9.76 -4.90
CA HIS A 33 1.15 -10.58 -3.82
C HIS A 33 -0.29 -10.25 -3.40
N ASN A 34 -0.81 -9.06 -3.71
CA ASN A 34 -2.15 -8.68 -3.30
C ASN A 34 -3.05 -8.49 -4.53
N ASN A 35 -4.18 -9.21 -4.57
CA ASN A 35 -5.17 -9.12 -5.62
C ASN A 35 -6.57 -8.72 -5.12
N SER A 36 -6.70 -8.39 -3.82
CA SER A 36 -7.98 -8.00 -3.21
C SER A 36 -8.12 -6.49 -3.03
N LEU A 37 -7.00 -5.75 -3.02
CA LEU A 37 -7.02 -4.32 -2.80
C LEU A 37 -7.52 -3.59 -4.05
N GLU A 38 -8.61 -2.87 -3.88
CA GLU A 38 -9.30 -2.11 -4.94
C GLU A 38 -9.03 -0.61 -4.82
N GLU A 39 -8.85 -0.10 -3.59
CA GLU A 39 -8.59 1.31 -3.33
C GLU A 39 -7.38 1.51 -2.39
N LEU A 40 -6.49 2.43 -2.78
CA LEU A 40 -5.29 2.80 -2.03
C LEU A 40 -5.15 4.32 -1.95
N SER A 41 -5.14 4.86 -0.73
CA SER A 41 -4.89 6.29 -0.47
C SER A 41 -3.50 6.49 0.13
N LEU A 42 -2.63 7.15 -0.65
CA LEU A 42 -1.21 7.38 -0.36
C LEU A 42 -0.82 8.86 -0.25
N SER A 43 -1.77 9.80 -0.26
CA SER A 43 -1.45 11.23 -0.24
C SER A 43 -0.55 11.61 0.94
N GLY A 44 0.40 12.52 0.72
CA GLY A 44 1.29 13.01 1.78
C GLY A 44 2.25 11.96 2.36
N ASN A 45 2.63 10.93 1.60
CA ASN A 45 3.62 9.93 2.02
C ASN A 45 5.01 10.11 1.41
N SER A 46 5.18 11.09 0.54
CA SER A 46 6.48 11.47 -0.04
C SER A 46 7.39 12.11 1.01
N SER A 47 8.71 11.97 0.82
CA SER A 47 9.73 12.69 1.60
C SER A 47 9.99 14.09 1.06
#